data_AF-A0A009YI59-F1
#
_entry.id   AF-A0A009YI59-F1
#
_cell.length_a   1.000
_cell.length_b   1.000
_cell.length_c   1.000
_cell.angle_alpha   90.00
_cell.angle_beta   90.00
_cell.angle_gamma   90.00
#
_symmetry.space_group_name_H-M   'P 1'
#
loop_
_entity.id
_entity.type
_entity.pdbx_description
1 polymer ?
#
loop_
_entity_poly.entity_id
_entity_poly.type
_entity_poly.pdbx_seq_one_letter_code
_entity_poly.pdbx_strand_id
1 'polypeptide(L)'
;MQVFESAKGLWSAILQQFRWESHTPKRTLDEIEILCSVFLAILFAHYFGAENIGWAAFSGYMVLRSHIVDTCIRGMLRILGTVVGALLACWIQLYISKSLWMNSLVLAFFAAFSLYFAMTTRYGYAWLFFGLTFAMVIIDGLMYPFVDMSQFAKTRSIEVMAGTVACMLVSLFFTYLIRPRFSLTANKSGLVEIAKFEGYRKLTLIHTAQAALAIAVVPFLIQYFSVDLLTQTAITILAVLMIPLPGLNNKKLI
;
A
#
# COMPACT_ATOMS: atom_id res chain seq x y z
N MET A 1 -24.91 25.01 -11.94
CA MET A 1 -24.72 24.91 -13.40
C MET A 1 -23.28 24.50 -13.78
N GLN A 2 -22.24 25.17 -13.27
CA GLN A 2 -20.82 24.79 -13.49
C GLN A 2 -20.45 23.34 -13.11
N VAL A 3 -20.99 22.79 -12.03
CA VAL A 3 -20.71 21.39 -11.61
C VAL A 3 -21.22 20.37 -12.63
N PHE A 4 -22.36 20.65 -13.27
CA PHE A 4 -22.97 19.75 -14.26
C PHE A 4 -22.25 19.79 -15.61
N GLU A 5 -21.74 20.95 -16.02
CA GLU A 5 -20.88 21.06 -17.21
C GLU A 5 -19.51 20.42 -16.98
N SER A 6 -18.94 20.60 -15.79
CA SER A 6 -17.69 19.94 -15.39
C SER A 6 -17.87 18.41 -15.34
N ALA A 7 -18.99 17.91 -14.83
CA ALA A 7 -19.33 16.48 -14.84
C ALA A 7 -19.49 15.90 -16.25
N LYS A 8 -20.14 16.63 -17.18
CA LYS A 8 -20.24 16.21 -18.58
C LYS A 8 -18.89 16.16 -19.29
N GLY A 9 -18.03 17.16 -19.07
CA GLY A 9 -16.66 17.17 -19.59
C GLY A 9 -15.78 16.07 -19.02
N LEU A 10 -15.96 15.73 -17.75
CA LEU A 10 -15.25 14.64 -17.10
C LEU A 10 -15.72 13.27 -17.62
N TRP A 11 -17.03 13.11 -17.82
CA TRP A 11 -17.61 11.90 -18.41
C TRP A 11 -17.15 11.67 -19.85
N SER A 12 -17.14 12.72 -20.68
CA SER A 12 -16.64 12.61 -22.05
C SER A 12 -15.15 12.30 -22.08
N ALA A 13 -14.34 12.90 -21.19
CA ALA A 13 -12.91 12.58 -21.07
C ALA A 13 -12.66 11.12 -20.64
N ILE A 14 -13.45 10.59 -19.68
CA ILE A 14 -13.38 9.17 -19.29
C ILE A 14 -13.70 8.28 -20.49
N LEU A 15 -14.80 8.54 -21.18
CA LEU A 15 -15.17 7.76 -22.38
C LEU A 15 -14.10 7.84 -23.46
N GLN A 16 -13.44 9.00 -23.61
CA GLN A 16 -12.36 9.19 -24.57
C GLN A 16 -11.11 8.37 -24.21
N GLN A 17 -10.81 8.18 -22.92
CA GLN A 17 -9.70 7.32 -22.46
C GLN A 17 -9.91 5.83 -22.74
N PHE A 18 -11.16 5.38 -22.88
CA PHE A 18 -11.51 4.01 -23.26
C PHE A 18 -11.54 3.79 -24.78
N ARG A 19 -11.48 4.86 -25.59
CA ARG A 19 -11.40 4.73 -27.04
C ARG A 19 -9.97 4.37 -27.45
N TRP A 20 -9.83 3.27 -28.18
CA TRP A 20 -8.57 2.71 -28.71
C TRP A 20 -7.74 3.73 -29.51
N GLU A 21 -8.39 4.71 -30.15
CA GLU A 21 -7.75 5.80 -30.91
C GLU A 21 -6.87 6.71 -30.04
N SER A 22 -6.98 6.65 -28.70
CA SER A 22 -6.17 7.44 -27.75
C SER A 22 -4.91 6.73 -27.25
N HIS A 23 -4.68 5.46 -27.64
CA HIS A 23 -3.52 4.68 -27.21
C HIS A 23 -2.24 5.18 -27.88
N THR A 24 -1.44 5.92 -27.13
CA THR A 24 -0.07 6.25 -27.53
C THR A 24 0.84 5.03 -27.35
N PRO A 25 1.88 4.85 -28.18
CA PRO A 25 2.81 3.72 -28.05
C PRO A 25 3.51 3.67 -26.67
N LYS A 26 3.66 4.82 -26.00
CA LYS A 26 4.13 4.91 -24.61
C LYS A 26 3.19 4.20 -23.64
N ARG A 27 1.89 4.49 -23.75
CA ARG A 27 0.87 3.91 -22.88
C ARG A 27 0.75 2.40 -23.07
N THR A 28 0.78 1.92 -24.32
CA THR A 28 0.75 0.48 -24.60
C THR A 28 1.96 -0.23 -24.00
N LEU A 29 3.15 0.36 -24.06
CA LEU A 29 4.35 -0.23 -23.44
C LEU A 29 4.27 -0.24 -21.91
N ASP A 30 3.76 0.82 -21.29
CA ASP A 30 3.52 0.84 -19.84
C ASP A 30 2.51 -0.24 -19.42
N GLU A 31 1.43 -0.43 -20.20
CA GLU A 31 0.43 -1.48 -19.97
C GLU A 31 1.05 -2.90 -20.08
N ILE A 32 1.89 -3.14 -21.09
CA ILE A 32 2.60 -4.42 -21.25
C ILE A 32 3.59 -4.65 -20.11
N GLU A 33 4.35 -3.62 -19.70
CA GLU A 33 5.30 -3.70 -18.58
C GLU A 33 4.58 -4.12 -17.29
N ILE A 34 3.39 -3.55 -17.03
CA ILE A 34 2.54 -3.93 -15.91
C ILE A 34 2.11 -5.39 -16.00
N LEU A 35 1.61 -5.83 -17.16
CA LEU A 35 1.19 -7.21 -17.35
C LEU A 35 2.34 -8.19 -17.09
N CYS A 36 3.52 -7.94 -17.69
CA CYS A 36 4.71 -8.75 -17.47
C CYS A 36 5.13 -8.79 -15.99
N SER A 37 5.05 -7.66 -15.29
CA SER A 37 5.34 -7.56 -13.84
C SER A 37 4.42 -8.45 -13.02
N VAL A 38 3.11 -8.38 -13.27
CA VAL A 38 2.11 -9.17 -12.57
C VAL A 38 2.26 -10.67 -12.85
N PHE A 39 2.44 -11.05 -14.13
CA PHE A 39 2.66 -12.46 -14.48
C PHE A 39 3.91 -13.02 -13.83
N LEU A 40 5.04 -12.28 -13.88
CA LEU A 40 6.27 -12.72 -13.24
C LEU A 40 6.13 -12.81 -11.71
N ALA A 41 5.40 -11.88 -11.09
CA ALA A 41 5.10 -11.92 -9.65
C ALA A 41 4.31 -13.17 -9.25
N ILE A 42 3.33 -13.58 -10.06
CA ILE A 42 2.56 -14.81 -9.85
C ILE A 42 3.46 -16.05 -9.95
N LEU A 43 4.35 -16.09 -10.96
CA LEU A 43 5.30 -17.19 -11.12
C LEU A 43 6.26 -17.29 -9.93
N PHE A 44 6.81 -16.17 -9.48
CA PHE A 44 7.67 -16.14 -8.29
C PHE A 44 6.92 -16.55 -7.03
N ALA A 45 5.69 -16.09 -6.85
CA ALA A 45 4.87 -16.48 -5.70
C ALA A 45 4.62 -17.99 -5.64
N HIS A 46 4.30 -18.62 -6.77
CA HIS A 46 4.19 -20.08 -6.86
C HIS A 46 5.52 -20.78 -6.57
N TYR A 47 6.62 -20.28 -7.13
CA TYR A 47 7.94 -20.85 -6.93
C TYR A 47 8.40 -20.82 -5.47
N PHE A 48 8.12 -19.71 -4.76
CA PHE A 48 8.46 -19.56 -3.35
C PHE A 48 7.40 -20.12 -2.39
N GLY A 49 6.34 -20.75 -2.89
CA GLY A 49 5.29 -21.37 -2.07
C GLY A 49 4.47 -20.36 -1.26
N ALA A 50 4.23 -19.16 -1.79
CA ALA A 50 3.39 -18.16 -1.12
C ALA A 50 1.94 -18.63 -1.04
N GLU A 51 1.30 -18.48 0.12
CA GLU A 51 -0.09 -18.92 0.32
C GLU A 51 -1.07 -18.00 -0.44
N ASN A 52 -0.86 -16.68 -0.44
CA ASN A 52 -1.76 -15.74 -1.11
C ASN A 52 -1.09 -15.06 -2.31
N ILE A 53 -1.17 -15.73 -3.45
CA ILE A 53 -0.58 -15.30 -4.72
C ILE A 53 -1.10 -13.92 -5.17
N GLY A 54 -2.37 -13.60 -4.87
CA GLY A 54 -2.97 -12.30 -5.19
C GLY A 54 -2.23 -11.11 -4.58
N TRP A 55 -1.60 -11.28 -3.42
CA TRP A 55 -0.83 -10.22 -2.78
C TRP A 55 0.53 -9.98 -3.41
N ALA A 56 1.15 -11.03 -3.96
CA ALA A 56 2.37 -10.90 -4.77
C ALA A 56 2.05 -10.16 -6.08
N ALA A 57 0.98 -10.56 -6.76
CA ALA A 57 0.50 -9.87 -7.97
C ALA A 57 0.22 -8.38 -7.70
N PHE A 58 -0.51 -8.07 -6.62
CA PHE A 58 -0.78 -6.69 -6.20
C PHE A 58 0.49 -5.90 -5.90
N SER A 59 1.49 -6.53 -5.27
CA SER A 59 2.78 -5.91 -5.00
C SER A 59 3.52 -5.59 -6.30
N GLY A 60 3.52 -6.51 -7.27
CA GLY A 60 4.14 -6.31 -8.58
C GLY A 60 3.47 -5.22 -9.41
N TYR A 61 2.16 -5.03 -9.27
CA TYR A 61 1.42 -3.95 -9.89
C TYR A 61 1.69 -2.58 -9.23
N MET A 62 1.55 -2.49 -7.91
CA MET A 62 1.50 -1.21 -7.19
C MET A 62 2.83 -0.46 -7.14
N VAL A 63 3.95 -1.18 -7.18
CA VAL A 63 5.29 -0.62 -7.07
C VAL A 63 5.74 0.02 -8.39
N LEU A 64 5.25 -0.49 -9.53
CA LEU A 64 5.71 -0.09 -10.85
C LEU A 64 5.47 1.40 -11.11
N ARG A 65 6.49 2.06 -11.64
CA ARG A 65 6.46 3.45 -12.10
C ARG A 65 7.16 3.55 -13.44
N SER A 66 6.85 4.62 -14.18
CA SER A 66 7.43 4.83 -15.51
C SER A 66 8.95 4.98 -15.51
N HIS A 67 9.57 5.31 -14.37
CA HIS A 67 11.02 5.44 -14.23
C HIS A 67 11.58 4.44 -13.22
N ILE A 68 12.62 3.70 -13.62
CA ILE A 68 13.18 2.58 -12.84
C ILE A 68 13.62 2.97 -11.43
N VAL A 69 14.24 4.13 -11.24
CA VAL A 69 14.70 4.56 -9.91
C VAL A 69 13.52 4.73 -8.96
N ASP A 70 12.38 5.21 -9.45
CA ASP A 70 11.18 5.41 -8.63
C ASP A 70 10.55 4.06 -8.27
N THR A 71 10.53 3.11 -9.23
CA THR A 71 10.15 1.71 -8.99
C THR A 71 11.04 1.06 -7.93
N CYS A 72 12.36 1.20 -8.05
CA CYS A 72 13.32 0.64 -7.10
C CYS A 72 13.17 1.24 -5.70
N ILE A 73 13.08 2.56 -5.58
CA ILE A 73 12.91 3.24 -4.28
C ILE A 73 11.60 2.79 -3.63
N ARG A 74 10.48 2.82 -4.36
CA ARG A 74 9.17 2.40 -3.82
C ARG A 74 9.19 0.92 -3.42
N GLY A 75 9.81 0.07 -4.23
CA GLY A 75 9.92 -1.34 -3.92
C GLY A 75 10.75 -1.61 -2.67
N MET A 76 11.91 -0.95 -2.51
CA MET A 76 12.71 -1.04 -1.30
C MET A 76 11.93 -0.56 -0.06
N LEU A 77 11.23 0.58 -0.18
CA LEU A 77 10.38 1.09 0.91
C LEU A 77 9.26 0.10 1.26
N ARG A 78 8.65 -0.58 0.27
CA ARG A 78 7.63 -1.61 0.51
C ARG A 78 8.19 -2.78 1.30
N ILE A 79 9.32 -3.33 0.84
CA ILE A 79 9.97 -4.49 1.47
C ILE A 79 10.36 -4.13 2.90
N LEU A 80 11.05 -3.00 3.10
CA LEU A 80 11.48 -2.55 4.43
C LEU A 80 10.29 -2.34 5.36
N GLY A 81 9.25 -1.65 4.90
CA GLY A 81 8.04 -1.44 5.69
C GLY A 81 7.40 -2.75 6.11
N THR A 82 7.16 -3.66 5.16
CA THR A 82 6.54 -4.96 5.43
C THR A 82 7.39 -5.82 6.37
N VAL A 83 8.68 -5.99 6.11
CA VAL A 83 9.56 -6.85 6.92
C VAL A 83 9.69 -6.31 8.34
N VAL A 84 9.93 -5.00 8.49
CA VAL A 84 10.07 -4.39 9.83
C VAL A 84 8.73 -4.45 10.59
N GLY A 85 7.60 -4.22 9.92
CA GLY A 85 6.28 -4.32 10.52
C GLY A 85 5.94 -5.75 10.99
N ALA A 86 6.26 -6.74 10.16
CA ALA A 86 6.09 -8.16 10.49
C ALA A 86 6.96 -8.59 11.68
N LEU A 87 8.26 -8.27 11.64
CA LEU A 87 9.19 -8.60 12.72
C LEU A 87 8.80 -7.95 14.05
N LEU A 88 8.42 -6.66 14.00
CA LEU A 88 8.01 -5.95 15.21
C LEU A 88 6.71 -6.51 15.79
N ALA A 89 5.73 -6.87 14.95
CA ALA A 89 4.49 -7.51 15.40
C ALA A 89 4.78 -8.84 16.09
N CYS A 90 5.60 -9.71 15.47
CA CYS A 90 6.01 -10.96 16.10
C CYS A 90 6.74 -10.74 17.43
N TRP A 91 7.65 -9.76 17.49
CA TRP A 91 8.41 -9.46 18.70
C TRP A 91 7.51 -8.94 19.83
N ILE A 92 6.64 -7.97 19.55
CA ILE A 92 5.73 -7.38 20.53
C ILE A 92 4.77 -8.42 21.10
N GLN A 93 4.29 -9.35 20.27
CA GLN A 93 3.38 -10.39 20.70
C GLN A 93 3.99 -11.34 21.74
N LEU A 94 5.33 -11.48 21.78
CA LEU A 94 6.00 -12.27 22.82
C LEU A 94 5.81 -11.68 24.22
N TYR A 95 5.54 -10.37 24.32
CA TYR A 95 5.43 -9.64 25.59
C TYR A 95 4.00 -9.23 25.93
N ILE A 96 3.10 -9.21 24.94
CA ILE A 96 1.71 -8.82 25.14
C ILE A 96 0.89 -10.03 25.62
N SER A 97 0.05 -9.82 26.63
CA SER A 97 -0.94 -10.81 27.03
C SER A 97 -1.97 -11.03 25.92
N LYS A 98 -2.55 -12.23 25.82
CA LYS A 98 -3.67 -12.54 24.89
C LYS A 98 -4.96 -11.75 25.18
N SER A 99 -4.89 -10.70 26.01
CA SER A 99 -5.98 -9.79 26.30
C SER A 99 -6.28 -8.88 25.11
N LEU A 100 -7.56 -8.79 24.75
CA LEU A 100 -8.04 -7.94 23.66
C LEU A 100 -7.73 -6.46 23.88
N TRP A 101 -7.86 -5.99 25.12
CA TRP A 101 -7.59 -4.60 25.48
C TRP A 101 -6.16 -4.18 25.16
N MET A 102 -5.19 -5.05 25.48
CA MET A 102 -3.78 -4.76 25.22
C MET A 102 -3.50 -4.72 23.71
N ASN A 103 -4.05 -5.68 22.96
CA ASN A 103 -3.91 -5.72 21.51
C ASN A 103 -4.56 -4.50 20.83
N SER A 104 -5.74 -4.06 21.30
CA SER A 104 -6.38 -2.84 20.82
C SER A 104 -5.54 -1.60 21.05
N LEU A 105 -4.95 -1.44 22.24
CA LEU A 105 -4.10 -0.28 22.56
C LEU A 105 -2.84 -0.26 21.70
N VAL A 106 -2.22 -1.41 21.50
CA VAL A 106 -1.01 -1.55 20.68
C VAL A 106 -1.30 -1.31 19.20
N LEU A 107 -2.39 -1.88 18.67
CA LEU A 107 -2.85 -1.59 17.32
C LEU A 107 -3.14 -0.11 17.13
N ALA A 108 -3.85 0.53 18.06
CA ALA A 108 -4.15 1.95 18.02
C ALA A 108 -2.89 2.81 17.97
N PHE A 109 -1.93 2.53 18.86
CA PHE A 109 -0.67 3.25 18.93
C PHE A 109 0.15 3.12 17.64
N PHE A 110 0.40 1.89 17.18
CA PHE A 110 1.20 1.67 15.97
C PHE A 110 0.49 2.12 14.69
N ALA A 111 -0.84 2.05 14.62
CA ALA A 111 -1.61 2.62 13.50
C ALA A 111 -1.50 4.14 13.46
N ALA A 112 -1.72 4.85 14.57
CA ALA A 112 -1.53 6.31 14.61
C ALA A 112 -0.09 6.70 14.28
N PHE A 113 0.88 6.03 14.90
CA PHE A 113 2.30 6.27 14.68
C PHE A 113 2.67 6.09 13.20
N SER A 114 2.37 4.91 12.65
CA SER A 114 2.68 4.60 11.25
C SER A 114 2.00 5.56 10.28
N LEU A 115 0.72 5.89 10.48
CA LEU A 115 -0.02 6.79 9.61
C LEU A 115 0.49 8.24 9.71
N TYR A 116 0.85 8.71 10.90
CA TYR A 116 1.43 10.04 11.09
C TYR A 116 2.72 10.19 10.30
N PHE A 117 3.63 9.22 10.39
CA PHE A 117 4.88 9.24 9.63
C PHE A 117 4.65 8.96 8.13
N ALA A 118 3.62 8.19 7.77
CA ALA A 118 3.21 7.98 6.39
C ALA A 118 2.80 9.29 5.69
N MET A 119 2.20 10.22 6.43
CA MET A 119 1.74 11.49 5.89
C MET A 119 2.81 12.59 5.99
N THR A 120 3.66 12.57 7.01
CA THR A 120 4.60 13.68 7.29
C THR A 120 5.99 13.52 6.70
N THR A 121 6.41 12.30 6.31
CA THR A 121 7.78 12.02 5.88
C THR A 121 7.91 11.66 4.41
N ARG A 122 9.10 11.92 3.85
CA ARG A 122 9.45 11.53 2.46
C ARG A 122 9.40 10.01 2.21
N TYR A 123 9.50 9.22 3.27
CA TYR A 123 9.47 7.75 3.21
C TYR A 123 8.11 7.19 3.59
N GLY A 124 7.05 7.97 3.41
CA GLY A 124 5.72 7.63 3.89
C GLY A 124 5.18 6.28 3.38
N TYR A 125 5.64 5.85 2.20
CA TYR A 125 5.32 4.53 1.66
C TYR A 125 5.81 3.38 2.56
N ALA A 126 7.00 3.48 3.15
CA ALA A 126 7.49 2.45 4.07
C ALA A 126 6.66 2.42 5.36
N TRP A 127 6.35 3.59 5.92
CA TRP A 127 5.55 3.70 7.13
C TRP A 127 4.13 3.15 6.97
N LEU A 128 3.51 3.37 5.79
CA LEU A 128 2.22 2.76 5.48
C LEU A 128 2.28 1.23 5.54
N PHE A 129 3.22 0.62 4.81
CA PHE A 129 3.30 -0.84 4.74
C PHE A 129 3.79 -1.45 6.05
N PHE A 130 4.57 -0.71 6.83
CA PHE A 130 4.88 -1.05 8.22
C PHE A 130 3.61 -1.16 9.07
N GLY A 131 2.79 -0.11 9.13
CA GLY A 131 1.56 -0.11 9.93
C GLY A 131 0.55 -1.15 9.47
N LEU A 132 0.37 -1.27 8.16
CA LEU A 132 -0.53 -2.23 7.54
C LEU A 132 -0.11 -3.67 7.85
N THR A 133 1.17 -4.01 7.66
CA THR A 133 1.65 -5.37 7.92
C THR A 133 1.60 -5.68 9.42
N PHE A 134 2.01 -4.73 10.26
CA PHE A 134 1.92 -4.85 11.71
C PHE A 134 0.50 -5.18 12.16
N ALA A 135 -0.49 -4.41 11.71
CA ALA A 135 -1.89 -4.63 12.06
C ALA A 135 -2.41 -5.98 11.56
N MET A 136 -2.07 -6.36 10.32
CA MET A 136 -2.47 -7.66 9.77
C MET A 136 -1.93 -8.82 10.61
N VAL A 137 -0.64 -8.81 11.00
CA VAL A 137 -0.05 -9.91 11.78
C VAL A 137 -0.67 -10.02 13.18
N ILE A 138 -0.89 -8.90 13.88
CA ILE A 138 -1.51 -8.93 15.21
C ILE A 138 -2.96 -9.43 15.15
N ILE A 139 -3.74 -8.97 14.16
CA ILE A 139 -5.14 -9.40 13.99
C ILE A 139 -5.23 -10.87 13.59
N ASP A 140 -4.36 -11.34 12.70
CA ASP A 140 -4.27 -12.75 12.33
C ASP A 140 -3.98 -13.63 13.55
N GLY A 141 -3.06 -13.20 14.40
CA GLY A 141 -2.77 -13.87 15.67
C GLY A 141 -3.92 -13.92 16.68
N LEU A 142 -4.82 -12.93 16.65
CA LEU A 142 -6.04 -12.94 17.44
C LEU A 142 -7.09 -13.89 16.87
N MET A 143 -7.15 -14.02 15.54
CA MET A 143 -8.09 -14.91 14.85
C MET A 143 -7.72 -16.39 14.97
N TYR A 144 -6.42 -16.68 14.94
CA TYR A 144 -5.91 -18.05 15.01
C TYR A 144 -4.91 -18.22 16.18
N PRO A 145 -5.37 -18.17 17.45
CA PRO A 145 -4.48 -18.13 18.62
C PRO A 145 -3.60 -19.38 18.85
N PHE A 146 -3.88 -20.45 18.10
CA PHE A 146 -3.18 -21.75 18.16
C PHE A 146 -2.30 -22.01 16.94
N VAL A 147 -2.31 -21.12 15.94
CA VAL A 147 -1.43 -21.18 14.77
C VAL A 147 -0.21 -20.31 15.04
N ASP A 148 0.95 -20.71 14.53
CA ASP A 148 2.15 -19.91 14.63
C ASP A 148 2.00 -18.64 13.77
N MET A 149 1.81 -17.50 14.42
CA MET A 149 1.70 -16.17 13.79
C MET A 149 2.92 -15.83 12.92
N SER A 150 4.08 -16.46 13.21
CA SER A 150 5.28 -16.30 12.39
C SER A 150 5.08 -16.84 10.98
N GLN A 151 4.16 -17.79 10.76
CA GLN A 151 3.82 -18.32 9.45
C GLN A 151 3.19 -17.23 8.59
N PHE A 152 2.15 -16.55 9.08
CA PHE A 152 1.52 -15.46 8.34
C PHE A 152 2.50 -14.32 8.04
N ALA A 153 3.33 -13.94 9.02
CA ALA A 153 4.38 -12.93 8.86
C ALA A 153 5.40 -13.31 7.77
N LYS A 154 5.86 -14.58 7.75
CA LYS A 154 6.77 -15.12 6.74
C LYS A 154 6.14 -15.11 5.36
N THR A 155 4.94 -15.68 5.23
CA THR A 155 4.20 -15.76 3.99
C THR A 155 3.97 -14.36 3.40
N ARG A 156 3.53 -13.41 4.23
CA ARG A 156 3.34 -12.02 3.83
C ARG A 156 4.62 -11.36 3.32
N SER A 157 5.74 -11.63 3.98
CA SER A 157 7.04 -11.11 3.58
C SER A 157 7.48 -11.69 2.24
N ILE A 158 7.30 -12.99 2.03
CA ILE A 158 7.59 -13.68 0.77
C ILE A 158 6.74 -13.13 -0.37
N GLU A 159 5.43 -12.96 -0.17
CA GLU A 159 4.52 -12.39 -1.17
C GLU A 159 4.98 -10.99 -1.64
N VAL A 160 5.30 -10.11 -0.69
CA VAL A 160 5.73 -8.75 -1.00
C VAL A 160 7.10 -8.76 -1.68
N MET A 161 8.05 -9.57 -1.21
CA MET A 161 9.36 -9.71 -1.85
C MET A 161 9.23 -10.25 -3.28
N ALA A 162 8.50 -11.35 -3.48
CA ALA A 162 8.30 -11.97 -4.79
C ALA A 162 7.72 -10.98 -5.80
N GLY A 163 6.63 -10.30 -5.43
CA GLY A 163 5.99 -9.32 -6.31
C GLY A 163 6.86 -8.09 -6.58
N THR A 164 7.53 -7.58 -5.55
CA THR A 164 8.36 -6.39 -5.67
C THR A 164 9.62 -6.66 -6.50
N VAL A 165 10.27 -7.80 -6.30
CA VAL A 165 11.46 -8.20 -7.06
C VAL A 165 11.09 -8.46 -8.52
N ALA A 166 9.97 -9.15 -8.79
CA ALA A 166 9.47 -9.35 -10.15
C ALA A 166 9.25 -8.00 -10.86
N CYS A 167 8.61 -7.04 -10.18
CA CYS A 167 8.40 -5.70 -10.69
C CYS A 167 9.71 -4.95 -11.00
N MET A 168 10.69 -5.00 -10.08
CA MET A 168 11.99 -4.37 -10.32
C MET A 168 12.71 -4.99 -11.53
N LEU A 169 12.69 -6.32 -11.67
CA LEU A 169 13.33 -7.01 -12.79
C LEU A 169 12.67 -6.66 -14.12
N VAL A 170 11.34 -6.65 -14.17
CA VAL A 170 10.59 -6.27 -15.38
C VAL A 170 10.85 -4.81 -15.73
N SER A 171 10.82 -3.92 -14.74
CA SER A 171 11.07 -2.50 -14.99
C SER A 171 12.51 -2.24 -15.45
N LEU A 172 13.48 -2.98 -14.90
CA LEU A 172 14.87 -2.94 -15.35
C LEU A 172 14.97 -3.41 -16.81
N PHE A 173 14.36 -4.55 -17.14
CA PHE A 173 14.35 -5.11 -18.48
C PHE A 173 13.73 -4.13 -19.49
N PHE A 174 12.56 -3.58 -19.20
CA PHE A 174 11.90 -2.63 -20.10
C PHE A 174 12.70 -1.34 -20.25
N THR A 175 13.25 -0.80 -19.15
CA THR A 175 14.02 0.44 -19.17
C THR A 175 15.29 0.34 -20.00
N TYR A 176 16.03 -0.77 -19.89
CA TYR A 176 17.32 -0.91 -20.55
C TYR A 176 17.26 -1.57 -21.94
N LEU A 177 16.30 -2.48 -22.18
CA LEU A 177 16.27 -3.27 -23.42
C LEU A 177 15.15 -2.85 -24.39
N ILE A 178 14.01 -2.39 -23.89
CA ILE A 178 12.83 -2.12 -24.72
C ILE A 178 12.71 -0.63 -25.03
N ARG A 179 12.61 0.23 -23.99
CA ARG A 179 12.36 1.67 -24.14
C ARG A 179 13.37 2.41 -25.03
N PRO A 180 14.69 2.11 -25.00
CA PRO A 180 15.65 2.73 -25.91
C PRO A 180 15.40 2.40 -27.39
N ARG A 181 14.88 1.20 -27.70
CA ARG A 181 14.55 0.79 -29.08
C ARG A 181 13.41 1.60 -29.69
N PHE A 182 12.56 2.18 -28.85
CA PHE A 182 11.43 3.00 -29.28
C PHE A 182 11.66 4.51 -29.05
N SER A 183 12.88 4.92 -28.66
CA SER A 183 13.22 6.32 -28.32
C SER A 183 12.27 6.95 -27.30
N LEU A 184 11.75 6.15 -26.36
CA LEU A 184 10.80 6.62 -25.36
C LEU A 184 11.55 6.97 -24.07
N THR A 185 11.69 8.26 -23.80
CA THR A 185 12.18 8.75 -22.52
C THR A 185 11.12 8.61 -21.44
N ALA A 186 11.47 7.90 -20.37
CA ALA A 186 10.70 7.86 -19.14
C ALA A 186 10.78 9.24 -18.44
N ASN A 187 9.63 9.81 -18.09
CA ASN A 187 9.63 10.98 -17.21
C ASN A 187 10.04 10.55 -15.80
N LYS A 188 11.03 11.24 -15.23
CA LYS A 188 11.34 11.12 -13.80
C LYS A 188 10.13 11.64 -13.02
N SER A 189 9.51 10.75 -12.25
CA SER A 189 8.52 11.13 -11.25
C SER A 189 9.30 11.42 -9.98
N GLY A 190 9.70 12.67 -9.75
CA GLY A 190 10.30 13.04 -8.47
C GLY A 190 9.47 12.53 -7.29
N LEU A 191 10.11 12.25 -6.14
CA LEU A 191 9.39 11.92 -4.91
C LEU A 191 8.34 13.03 -4.69
N VAL A 192 7.07 12.64 -4.57
CA VAL A 192 5.95 13.58 -4.44
C VAL A 192 6.23 14.49 -3.25
N GLU A 193 6.40 15.78 -3.50
CA GLU A 193 6.47 16.76 -2.44
C GLU A 193 5.14 16.78 -1.70
N ILE A 194 5.21 16.60 -0.38
CA ILE A 194 4.03 16.68 0.47
C ILE A 194 3.63 18.15 0.51
N ALA A 195 2.53 18.51 -0.16
CA ALA A 195 1.95 19.84 -0.08
C ALA A 195 1.58 20.14 1.38
N LYS A 196 2.30 21.07 2.01
CA LYS A 196 2.12 21.47 3.40
C LYS A 196 1.35 22.79 3.42
N PHE A 197 0.23 22.81 4.14
CA PHE A 197 -0.54 24.03 4.40
C PHE A 197 -0.49 24.38 5.90
N GLU A 198 -0.95 25.58 6.24
CA GLU A 198 -0.99 26.05 7.63
C GLU A 198 -1.89 25.13 8.49
N GLY A 199 -1.37 24.65 9.62
CA GLY A 199 -2.11 23.71 10.49
C GLY A 199 -2.09 22.24 10.02
N TYR A 200 -1.35 21.91 8.95
CA TYR A 200 -1.22 20.54 8.43
C TYR A 200 -0.88 19.50 9.51
N ARG A 201 0.06 19.82 10.42
CA ARG A 201 0.47 18.91 11.51
C ARG A 201 -0.68 18.63 12.49
N LYS A 202 -1.48 19.64 12.83
CA LYS A 202 -2.61 19.50 13.76
C LYS A 202 -3.71 18.65 13.13
N LEU A 203 -4.03 18.89 11.86
CA LEU A 203 -5.02 18.08 11.14
C LEU A 203 -4.55 16.63 10.97
N THR A 204 -3.26 16.43 10.69
CA THR A 204 -2.67 15.09 10.63
C THR A 204 -2.81 14.35 11.95
N LEU A 205 -2.54 15.01 13.09
CA LEU A 205 -2.73 14.40 14.40
C LEU A 205 -4.18 13.96 14.63
N ILE A 206 -5.15 14.83 14.34
CA ILE A 206 -6.58 14.51 14.50
C ILE A 206 -6.97 13.32 13.62
N HIS A 207 -6.54 13.33 12.36
CA HIS A 207 -6.83 12.26 11.40
C HIS A 207 -6.21 10.92 11.81
N THR A 208 -4.97 10.95 12.31
CA THR A 208 -4.30 9.74 12.82
C THR A 208 -4.92 9.22 14.11
N ALA A 209 -5.47 10.11 14.95
CA ALA A 209 -6.23 9.71 16.14
C ALA A 209 -7.55 9.03 15.76
N GLN A 210 -8.23 9.49 14.70
CA GLN A 210 -9.41 8.81 14.16
C GLN A 210 -9.06 7.42 13.64
N ALA A 211 -7.91 7.25 12.97
CA ALA A 211 -7.41 5.95 12.54
C ALA A 211 -7.11 5.01 13.71
N ALA A 212 -6.47 5.52 14.75
CA ALA A 212 -6.21 4.77 15.98
C ALA A 212 -7.50 4.32 16.65
N LEU A 213 -8.49 5.20 16.75
CA LEU A 213 -9.77 4.86 17.36
C LEU A 213 -10.52 3.81 16.52
N ALA A 214 -10.54 3.97 15.20
CA ALA A 214 -11.16 3.00 14.29
C ALA A 214 -10.50 1.62 14.39
N ILE A 215 -9.17 1.53 14.41
CA ILE A 215 -8.47 0.25 14.49
C ILE A 215 -8.57 -0.39 15.88
N ALA A 216 -8.64 0.41 16.96
CA ALA A 216 -8.76 -0.08 18.33
C ALA A 216 -10.04 -0.90 18.55
N VAL A 217 -11.09 -0.61 17.77
CA VAL A 217 -12.38 -1.31 17.82
C VAL A 217 -12.30 -2.69 17.16
N VAL A 218 -11.36 -2.91 16.23
CA VAL A 218 -11.27 -4.14 15.43
C VAL A 218 -11.14 -5.41 16.29
N PRO A 219 -10.25 -5.50 17.30
CA PRO A 219 -10.18 -6.68 18.16
C PRO A 219 -11.48 -7.00 18.91
N PHE A 220 -12.28 -6.00 19.27
CA PHE A 220 -13.58 -6.23 19.90
C PHE A 220 -14.60 -6.79 18.92
N LEU A 221 -14.55 -6.35 17.66
CA LEU A 221 -15.42 -6.88 16.62
C LEU A 221 -15.15 -8.37 16.37
N ILE A 222 -13.93 -8.86 16.59
CA ILE A 222 -13.61 -10.31 16.51
C ILE A 222 -14.47 -11.13 17.47
N GLN A 223 -14.79 -10.62 18.67
CA GLN A 223 -15.62 -11.36 19.63
C GLN A 223 -17.08 -11.48 19.21
N TYR A 224 -17.61 -10.47 18.53
CA TYR A 224 -19.03 -10.39 18.18
C TYR A 224 -19.33 -10.90 16.77
N PHE A 225 -18.34 -10.82 15.88
CA PHE A 225 -18.48 -11.15 14.46
C PHE A 225 -17.44 -12.21 14.10
N SER A 226 -17.88 -13.47 13.96
CA SER A 226 -17.10 -14.59 13.43
C SER A 226 -16.91 -14.44 11.91
N VAL A 227 -16.29 -13.35 11.47
CA VAL A 227 -16.15 -13.02 10.05
C VAL A 227 -14.68 -13.09 9.65
N ASP A 228 -14.38 -13.97 8.70
CA ASP A 228 -13.03 -14.24 8.17
C ASP A 228 -12.37 -13.02 7.48
N LEU A 229 -13.09 -11.90 7.30
CA LEU A 229 -12.62 -10.70 6.60
C LEU A 229 -12.08 -9.59 7.51
N LEU A 230 -11.90 -9.81 8.82
CA LEU A 230 -11.49 -8.74 9.73
C LEU A 230 -10.06 -8.22 9.48
N THR A 231 -9.18 -9.05 8.90
CA THR A 231 -7.88 -8.58 8.38
C THR A 231 -8.05 -7.56 7.24
N GLN A 232 -9.07 -7.73 6.39
CA GLN A 232 -9.43 -6.77 5.32
C GLN A 232 -10.01 -5.48 5.88
N THR A 233 -10.70 -5.52 7.02
CA THR A 233 -11.18 -4.32 7.71
C THR A 233 -10.02 -3.41 8.12
N ALA A 234 -8.96 -3.97 8.71
CA ALA A 234 -7.78 -3.19 9.10
C ALA A 234 -7.05 -2.58 7.88
N ILE A 235 -6.92 -3.36 6.79
CA ILE A 235 -6.37 -2.85 5.53
C ILE A 235 -7.20 -1.68 5.02
N THR A 236 -8.52 -1.80 5.04
CA THR A 236 -9.44 -0.76 4.55
C THR A 236 -9.34 0.51 5.39
N ILE A 237 -9.36 0.39 6.71
CA ILE A 237 -9.21 1.54 7.63
C ILE A 237 -7.91 2.29 7.33
N LEU A 238 -6.78 1.58 7.27
CA LEU A 238 -5.48 2.21 7.04
C LEU A 238 -5.36 2.79 5.62
N ALA A 239 -5.91 2.11 4.60
CA ALA A 239 -5.87 2.59 3.22
C ALA A 239 -6.73 3.85 3.01
N VAL A 240 -7.97 3.86 3.53
CA VAL A 240 -8.88 5.00 3.44
C VAL A 240 -8.32 6.20 4.21
N LEU A 241 -7.75 5.96 5.39
CA LEU A 241 -7.20 7.05 6.21
C LEU A 241 -5.82 7.50 5.75
N MET A 242 -5.19 6.82 4.78
CA MET A 242 -3.99 7.33 4.11
C MET A 242 -4.30 8.44 3.09
N ILE A 243 -5.56 8.65 2.71
CA ILE A 243 -5.93 9.67 1.72
C ILE A 243 -5.35 11.03 2.13
N PRO A 244 -4.60 11.71 1.25
CA PRO A 244 -3.94 12.96 1.60
C PRO A 244 -4.94 14.03 2.06
N LEU A 245 -4.67 14.64 3.22
CA LEU A 245 -5.47 15.75 3.77
C LEU A 245 -5.71 16.92 2.81
N PRO A 246 -4.78 17.29 1.90
CA PRO A 246 -5.05 18.34 0.92
C PRO A 246 -6.20 18.01 -0.03
N GLY A 247 -6.49 16.73 -0.28
CA GLY A 247 -7.68 16.30 -1.04
C GLY A 247 -8.99 16.40 -0.26
N LEU A 248 -8.91 16.53 1.08
CA LEU A 248 -10.06 16.68 1.98
C LEU A 248 -10.30 18.15 2.37
N ASN A 249 -9.29 19.02 2.23
CA ASN A 249 -9.39 20.43 2.55
C ASN A 249 -9.73 21.24 1.30
N ASN A 250 -10.99 21.67 1.17
CA ASN A 250 -11.46 22.54 0.09
C ASN A 250 -10.86 23.97 0.16
N LYS A 251 -10.02 24.28 1.16
CA LYS A 251 -9.30 25.56 1.27
C LYS A 251 -7.95 25.43 0.56
N LYS A 252 -7.89 26.09 -0.60
CA LYS A 252 -6.74 26.41 -1.46
C LYS A 252 -5.39 25.89 -0.94
N LEU A 253 -4.83 24.94 -1.68
CA LEU A 253 -3.40 24.67 -1.74
C LEU A 253 -2.66 26.03 -1.88
N ILE A 254 -1.74 26.32 -0.96
CA ILE A 254 -0.78 27.43 -1.09
C ILE A 254 0.45 26.87 -1.79
#